data_AF-A0A1F6NAN6-F1
#
_entry.id   AF-A0A1F6NAN6-F1
#
_cell.length_a   1.000
_cell.length_b   1.000
_cell.length_c   1.000
_cell.angle_alpha   90.00
_cell.angle_beta   90.00
_cell.angle_gamma   90.00
#
_symmetry.space_group_name_H-M   'P 1'
#
loop_
_entity.id
_entity.type
_entity.pdbx_description
1 polymer ?
#
loop_
_entity_poly.entity_id
_entity_poly.type
_entity_poly.pdbx_seq_one_letter_code
_entity_poly.pdbx_strand_id
1 'polypeptide(L)'
;MNFQVRQLSDSEISSLESEFISLSPRQKEYREAWLTMHDFFSQATPVEARSYWKSFFRWYVEMSWKLINELVPEDVIEMFKQQVPVALLLGTDVWMKLMRYLQFKPFDDASLASFYGDVRQSFLESDYYIGTSKGESISVKQLVAEVKKINAPNVSSLEVAESNAKINSILYSKEVAEITSFNADPLVTVDRFIGLTNFFLGVKPEKIWAILTGFERRTLVKEDDSKDINKSVDLSDIKKTVENKFPKKPDGQFADPTEAVTMLNDLAERYNDERIRELYIFNEKTGAFEWNDALLTS
;
A
#
# COMPACT_ATOMS: atom_id res chain seq x y z
N MET A 1 2.62 20.99 11.53
CA MET A 1 3.71 20.26 12.22
C MET A 1 4.97 20.39 11.39
N ASN A 2 6.16 20.43 12.00
CA ASN A 2 7.42 20.59 11.27
C ASN A 2 8.29 19.33 11.39
N PHE A 3 8.07 18.36 10.50
CA PHE A 3 8.92 17.18 10.40
C PHE A 3 10.27 17.57 9.81
N GLN A 4 11.22 17.97 10.65
CA GLN A 4 12.60 18.18 10.20
C GLN A 4 13.33 16.83 10.15
N VAL A 5 13.69 16.39 8.94
CA VAL A 5 14.37 15.10 8.75
C VAL A 5 15.73 15.13 9.44
N ARG A 6 15.88 14.29 10.47
CA ARG A 6 17.10 14.14 11.28
C ARG A 6 17.13 12.75 11.92
N GLN A 7 18.29 12.33 12.41
CA GLN A 7 18.35 11.09 13.20
C GLN A 7 17.54 11.25 14.49
N LEU A 8 16.77 10.23 14.82
CA LEU A 8 15.88 10.19 15.98
C LEU A 8 16.30 9.05 16.90
N SER A 9 16.20 9.27 18.21
CA SER A 9 16.24 8.20 19.21
C SER A 9 14.95 7.38 19.21
N ASP A 10 14.97 6.15 19.74
CA ASP A 10 13.79 5.27 19.77
C ASP A 10 12.58 5.90 20.50
N SER A 11 12.83 6.73 21.53
CA SER A 11 11.78 7.48 22.23
C SER A 11 11.17 8.59 21.38
N GLU A 12 11.98 9.32 20.62
CA GLU A 12 11.50 10.33 19.67
C GLU A 12 10.71 9.69 18.54
N ILE A 13 11.17 8.54 18.02
CA ILE A 13 10.43 7.77 17.01
C ILE A 13 9.05 7.39 17.55
N SER A 14 8.98 6.84 18.76
CA SER A 14 7.72 6.42 19.38
C SER A 14 6.75 7.59 19.58
N SER A 15 7.26 8.76 19.97
CA SER A 15 6.44 9.99 20.11
C SER A 15 5.90 10.46 18.77
N LEU A 16 6.77 10.60 17.77
CA LEU A 16 6.41 11.08 16.44
C LEU A 16 5.58 10.06 15.66
N GLU A 17 5.64 8.78 15.98
CA GLU A 17 4.79 7.73 15.40
C GLU A 17 3.31 8.03 15.68
N SER A 18 2.99 8.39 16.92
CA SER A 18 1.60 8.68 17.33
C SER A 18 1.07 9.91 16.59
N GLU A 19 1.92 10.92 16.45
CA GLU A 19 1.65 12.11 15.65
C GLU A 19 1.42 11.75 14.17
N PHE A 20 2.30 10.95 13.58
CA PHE A 20 2.21 10.49 12.20
C PHE A 20 0.92 9.72 11.92
N ILE A 21 0.57 8.76 12.78
CA ILE A 21 -0.65 7.94 12.64
C ILE A 21 -1.92 8.81 12.68
N SER A 22 -1.90 9.91 13.43
CA SER A 22 -3.04 10.83 13.52
C SER A 22 -3.24 11.71 12.28
N LEU A 23 -2.25 11.79 11.37
CA LEU A 23 -2.33 12.65 10.19
C LEU A 23 -3.19 12.02 9.10
N SER A 24 -4.16 12.80 8.62
CA SER A 24 -5.02 12.42 7.50
C SER A 24 -4.48 12.95 6.17
N PRO A 25 -4.51 12.17 5.07
CA PRO A 25 -4.16 12.66 3.73
C PRO A 25 -4.93 13.90 3.26
N ARG A 26 -6.11 14.18 3.85
CA ARG A 26 -6.92 15.37 3.53
C ARG A 26 -6.43 16.66 4.20
N GLN A 27 -5.53 16.55 5.18
CA GLN A 27 -4.99 17.70 5.92
C GLN A 27 -3.81 18.33 5.19
N LYS A 28 -3.69 19.65 5.27
CA LYS A 28 -2.58 20.40 4.65
C LYS A 28 -1.23 19.97 5.23
N GLU A 29 -1.22 19.71 6.53
CA GLU A 29 -0.06 19.26 7.31
C GLU A 29 0.51 17.95 6.76
N TYR A 30 -0.34 17.07 6.25
CA TYR A 30 0.08 15.83 5.60
C TYR A 30 0.91 16.12 4.36
N ARG A 31 0.45 17.04 3.51
CA ARG A 31 1.18 17.40 2.29
C ARG A 31 2.47 18.15 2.60
N GLU A 32 2.47 19.04 3.60
CA GLU A 32 3.67 19.76 4.05
C GLU A 32 4.73 18.82 4.64
N ALA A 33 4.28 17.83 5.42
CA ALA A 33 5.15 16.78 5.95
C ALA A 33 5.73 15.91 4.83
N TRP A 34 4.89 15.50 3.86
CA TRP A 34 5.34 14.73 2.70
C TRP A 34 6.38 15.52 1.88
N LEU A 35 6.14 16.80 1.61
CA LEU A 35 7.08 17.66 0.86
C LEU A 35 8.44 17.75 1.55
N THR A 36 8.45 17.98 2.87
CA THR A 36 9.72 18.04 3.63
C THR A 36 10.51 16.74 3.54
N MET A 37 9.84 15.59 3.60
CA MET A 37 10.48 14.29 3.45
C MET A 37 10.92 14.03 2.00
N HIS A 38 10.09 14.41 1.02
CA HIS A 38 10.38 14.26 -0.40
C HIS A 38 11.62 15.07 -0.83
N ASP A 39 11.73 16.33 -0.40
CA ASP A 39 12.87 17.20 -0.69
C ASP A 39 14.19 16.59 -0.20
N PHE A 40 14.17 15.91 0.95
CA PHE A 40 15.32 15.20 1.50
C PHE A 40 15.59 13.88 0.75
N PHE A 41 14.60 12.99 0.66
CA PHE A 41 14.81 11.63 0.16
C PHE A 41 14.91 11.53 -1.37
N SER A 42 14.45 12.53 -2.13
CA SER A 42 14.71 12.61 -3.57
C SER A 42 16.20 12.76 -3.91
N GLN A 43 17.00 13.25 -2.95
CA GLN A 43 18.45 13.49 -3.11
C GLN A 43 19.30 12.49 -2.31
N ALA A 44 18.69 11.76 -1.38
CA ALA A 44 19.39 10.82 -0.51
C ALA A 44 19.91 9.61 -1.28
N THR A 45 21.12 9.17 -0.93
CA THR A 45 21.62 7.87 -1.39
C THR A 45 20.82 6.72 -0.76
N PRO A 46 20.80 5.52 -1.37
CA PRO A 46 20.15 4.36 -0.77
C PRO A 46 20.67 4.02 0.64
N VAL A 47 21.96 4.26 0.91
CA VAL A 47 22.56 4.06 2.24
C VAL A 47 22.00 5.07 3.25
N GLU A 48 21.91 6.34 2.88
CA GLU A 48 21.39 7.39 3.75
C GLU A 48 19.92 7.14 4.05
N ALA A 49 19.09 6.90 3.03
CA ALA A 49 17.67 6.60 3.19
C ALA A 49 17.43 5.40 4.13
N ARG A 50 18.29 4.37 4.05
CA ARG A 50 18.24 3.18 4.93
C ARG A 50 18.35 3.52 6.40
N SER A 51 19.14 4.52 6.78
CA SER A 51 19.27 4.94 8.18
C SER A 51 17.96 5.49 8.78
N TYR A 52 16.98 5.85 7.94
CA TYR A 52 15.69 6.40 8.34
C TYR A 52 14.52 5.41 8.20
N TRP A 53 14.77 4.13 7.93
CA TRP A 53 13.72 3.12 7.73
C TRP A 53 12.83 2.88 8.97
N LYS A 54 13.32 3.15 10.19
CA LYS A 54 12.48 3.11 11.41
C LYS A 54 11.47 4.27 11.49
N SER A 55 11.78 5.38 10.83
CA SER A 55 11.13 6.67 11.05
C SER A 55 10.76 7.36 9.74
N PHE A 56 11.45 8.45 9.39
CA PHE A 56 11.08 9.35 8.31
C PHE A 56 10.96 8.67 6.95
N PHE A 57 11.83 7.70 6.61
CA PHE A 57 11.72 7.04 5.30
C PHE A 57 10.49 6.14 5.22
N ARG A 58 10.17 5.41 6.30
CA ARG A 58 8.95 4.59 6.36
C ARG A 58 7.69 5.46 6.26
N TRP A 59 7.62 6.54 7.02
CA TRP A 59 6.52 7.49 6.95
C TRP A 59 6.39 8.10 5.56
N TYR A 60 7.51 8.54 4.98
CA TYR A 60 7.56 9.08 3.62
C TYR A 60 7.01 8.10 2.58
N VAL A 61 7.41 6.83 2.65
CA VAL A 61 6.90 5.77 1.77
C VAL A 61 5.39 5.63 1.95
N GLU A 62 4.92 5.42 3.18
CA GLU A 62 3.49 5.26 3.45
C GLU A 62 2.66 6.45 2.93
N MET A 63 3.17 7.67 3.12
CA MET A 63 2.53 8.89 2.63
C MET A 63 2.51 8.98 1.11
N SER A 64 3.62 8.66 0.46
CA SER A 64 3.72 8.68 -1.00
C SER A 64 2.70 7.74 -1.64
N TRP A 65 2.52 6.52 -1.10
CA TRP A 65 1.54 5.55 -1.63
C TRP A 65 0.08 5.88 -1.28
N LYS A 66 -0.16 6.67 -0.24
CA LYS A 66 -1.48 7.26 0.04
C LYS A 66 -1.80 8.41 -0.92
N LEU A 67 -0.80 9.23 -1.28
CA LEU A 67 -0.94 10.38 -2.17
C LEU A 67 -0.76 10.07 -3.67
N ILE A 68 -0.42 8.83 -4.05
CA ILE A 68 0.07 8.50 -5.40
C ILE A 68 -0.75 9.11 -6.55
N ASN A 69 -2.09 9.13 -6.47
CA ASN A 69 -2.96 9.67 -7.53
C ASN A 69 -2.84 11.19 -7.71
N GLU A 70 -2.38 11.91 -6.69
CA GLU A 70 -2.14 13.36 -6.70
C GLU A 70 -0.73 13.71 -7.17
N LEU A 71 0.18 12.75 -7.22
CA LEU A 71 1.56 12.99 -7.57
C LEU A 71 1.74 13.17 -9.08
N VAL A 72 2.77 13.92 -9.44
CA VAL A 72 3.19 14.08 -10.84
C VAL A 72 3.93 12.82 -11.32
N PRO A 73 4.00 12.55 -12.63
CA PRO A 73 4.64 11.35 -13.17
C PRO A 73 6.07 11.14 -12.67
N GLU A 74 6.87 12.20 -12.57
CA GLU A 74 8.27 12.16 -12.17
C GLU A 74 8.44 11.61 -10.75
N ASP A 75 7.59 12.05 -9.82
CA ASP A 75 7.58 11.57 -8.44
C ASP A 75 7.25 10.08 -8.39
N VAL A 76 6.28 9.63 -9.19
CA VAL A 76 5.89 8.21 -9.24
C VAL A 76 7.02 7.36 -9.82
N ILE A 77 7.71 7.82 -10.85
CA ILE A 77 8.88 7.11 -11.39
C ILE A 77 9.96 6.95 -10.30
N GLU A 78 10.24 8.01 -9.53
CA GLU A 78 11.21 7.94 -8.43
C GLU A 78 10.71 7.03 -7.29
N MET A 79 9.41 7.04 -6.97
CA MET A 79 8.82 6.08 -6.02
C MET A 79 9.10 4.63 -6.43
N PHE A 80 8.96 4.30 -7.72
CA PHE A 80 9.22 2.95 -8.22
C PHE A 80 10.70 2.56 -8.17
N LYS A 81 11.58 3.54 -8.24
CA LYS A 81 13.03 3.35 -8.07
C LYS A 81 13.42 3.05 -6.64
N GLN A 82 12.85 3.73 -5.63
CA GLN A 82 13.38 3.65 -4.26
C GLN A 82 12.41 3.10 -3.19
N GLN A 83 11.10 3.21 -3.38
CA GLN A 83 10.14 2.98 -2.29
C GLN A 83 9.49 1.60 -2.30
N VAL A 84 9.44 0.93 -3.46
CA VAL A 84 8.73 -0.36 -3.64
C VAL A 84 9.08 -1.40 -2.57
N PRO A 85 10.36 -1.60 -2.19
CA PRO A 85 10.72 -2.56 -1.14
C PRO A 85 9.98 -2.32 0.18
N VAL A 86 10.07 -1.09 0.68
CA VAL A 86 9.45 -0.71 1.96
C VAL A 86 7.93 -0.68 1.82
N ALA A 87 7.39 -0.29 0.67
CA ALA A 87 5.96 -0.30 0.42
C ALA A 87 5.36 -1.71 0.52
N LEU A 88 6.03 -2.70 -0.07
CA LEU A 88 5.62 -4.10 0.00
C LEU A 88 5.67 -4.62 1.45
N LEU A 89 6.73 -4.30 2.19
CA LEU A 89 6.89 -4.66 3.59
C LEU A 89 5.85 -3.98 4.50
N LEU A 90 5.34 -2.81 4.12
CA LEU A 90 4.20 -2.13 4.73
C LEU A 90 2.84 -2.72 4.31
N GLY A 91 2.83 -3.72 3.42
CA GLY A 91 1.60 -4.38 2.96
C GLY A 91 0.89 -3.65 1.82
N THR A 92 1.55 -2.68 1.18
CA THR A 92 0.99 -1.97 0.02
C THR A 92 0.91 -2.90 -1.19
N ASP A 93 -0.26 -2.99 -1.82
CA ASP A 93 -0.41 -3.60 -3.13
C ASP A 93 0.06 -2.60 -4.22
N VAL A 94 1.37 -2.63 -4.48
CA VAL A 94 2.05 -1.73 -5.42
C VAL A 94 1.48 -1.84 -6.84
N TRP A 95 1.16 -3.07 -7.28
CA TRP A 95 0.59 -3.30 -8.61
C TRP A 95 -0.79 -2.63 -8.73
N MET A 96 -1.66 -2.84 -7.75
CA MET A 96 -2.99 -2.21 -7.71
C MET A 96 -2.89 -0.68 -7.71
N LYS A 97 -1.96 -0.12 -6.92
CA LYS A 97 -1.72 1.33 -6.86
C LYS A 97 -1.27 1.89 -8.21
N LEU A 98 -0.37 1.20 -8.92
CA LEU A 98 0.03 1.57 -10.27
C LEU A 98 -1.14 1.55 -11.25
N MET A 99 -1.93 0.47 -11.27
CA MET A 99 -3.05 0.37 -12.22
C MET A 99 -4.08 1.49 -12.00
N ARG A 100 -4.39 1.82 -10.74
CA ARG A 100 -5.27 2.94 -10.40
C ARG A 100 -4.69 4.29 -10.82
N TYR A 101 -3.38 4.50 -10.61
CA TYR A 101 -2.71 5.72 -11.05
C TYR A 101 -2.82 5.90 -12.57
N LEU A 102 -2.51 4.84 -13.33
CA LEU A 102 -2.58 4.85 -14.78
C LEU A 102 -4.00 5.07 -15.32
N GLN A 103 -5.02 4.53 -14.63
CA GLN A 103 -6.42 4.73 -14.99
C GLN A 103 -6.91 6.16 -14.68
N PHE A 104 -6.44 6.76 -13.59
CA PHE A 104 -6.90 8.06 -13.14
C PHE A 104 -6.27 9.22 -13.92
N LYS A 105 -5.02 9.07 -14.36
CA LYS A 105 -4.31 10.14 -15.08
C LYS A 105 -4.72 10.19 -16.56
N PRO A 106 -4.89 11.39 -17.14
CA PRO A 106 -5.34 11.57 -18.52
C PRO A 106 -4.18 11.38 -19.52
N PHE A 107 -3.58 10.19 -19.55
CA PHE A 107 -2.57 9.86 -20.55
C PHE A 107 -3.21 9.56 -21.90
N ASP A 108 -2.56 9.99 -22.98
CA ASP A 108 -2.78 9.40 -24.30
C ASP A 108 -1.96 8.10 -24.44
N ASP A 109 -2.21 7.29 -25.48
CA ASP A 109 -1.56 5.99 -25.66
C ASP A 109 -0.02 6.08 -25.67
N ALA A 110 0.53 7.15 -26.27
CA ALA A 110 1.97 7.31 -26.42
C ALA A 110 2.64 7.71 -25.08
N SER A 111 2.08 8.70 -24.39
CA SER A 111 2.53 9.15 -23.07
C SER A 111 2.33 8.07 -22.01
N LEU A 112 1.25 7.29 -22.10
CA LEU A 112 1.01 6.13 -21.23
C LEU A 112 2.11 5.07 -21.40
N ALA A 113 2.43 4.71 -22.65
CA ALA A 113 3.47 3.73 -22.94
C ALA A 113 4.84 4.23 -22.47
N SER A 114 5.18 5.50 -22.71
CA SER A 114 6.43 6.10 -22.24
C SER A 114 6.53 6.06 -20.72
N PHE A 115 5.53 6.61 -20.03
CA PHE A 115 5.49 6.68 -18.57
C PHE A 115 5.60 5.29 -17.93
N TYR A 116 4.82 4.32 -18.41
CA TYR A 116 4.91 2.95 -17.91
C TYR A 116 6.29 2.33 -18.20
N GLY A 117 6.90 2.63 -19.35
CA GLY A 117 8.26 2.23 -19.69
C GLY A 117 9.29 2.73 -18.67
N ASP A 118 9.18 4.00 -18.28
CA ASP A 118 10.07 4.63 -17.30
C ASP A 118 9.87 4.04 -15.90
N VAL A 119 8.61 3.88 -15.45
CA VAL A 119 8.27 3.20 -14.19
C VAL A 119 8.84 1.77 -14.14
N ARG A 120 8.63 1.02 -15.22
CA ARG A 120 9.12 -0.35 -15.39
C ARG A 120 10.65 -0.38 -15.29
N GLN A 121 11.34 0.50 -16.00
CA GLN A 121 12.80 0.55 -15.99
C GLN A 121 13.34 0.93 -14.61
N SER A 122 12.77 1.97 -14.00
CA SER A 122 13.13 2.44 -12.65
C SER A 122 13.05 1.34 -11.60
N PHE A 123 12.03 0.48 -11.65
CA PHE A 123 11.95 -0.68 -10.77
C PHE A 123 12.96 -1.78 -11.12
N LEU A 124 12.99 -2.23 -12.38
CA LEU A 124 13.80 -3.38 -12.80
C LEU A 124 15.31 -3.13 -12.68
N GLU A 125 15.73 -1.87 -12.79
CA GLU A 125 17.12 -1.44 -12.73
C GLU A 125 17.48 -0.77 -11.40
N SER A 126 16.58 -0.76 -10.42
CA SER A 126 16.80 -0.11 -9.14
C SER A 126 18.00 -0.71 -8.38
N ASP A 127 18.98 0.15 -8.09
CA ASP A 127 20.09 -0.14 -7.19
C ASP A 127 19.73 0.09 -5.71
N TYR A 128 18.47 0.42 -5.42
CA TYR A 128 18.03 0.63 -4.04
C TYR A 128 18.07 -0.67 -3.25
N TYR A 129 18.52 -0.59 -1.99
CA TYR A 129 18.70 -1.76 -1.15
C TYR A 129 17.37 -2.27 -0.61
N ILE A 130 17.17 -3.58 -0.70
CA ILE A 130 15.95 -4.26 -0.23
C ILE A 130 16.18 -5.10 1.03
N GLY A 131 17.43 -5.55 1.25
CA GLY A 131 17.78 -6.36 2.41
C GLY A 131 19.22 -6.82 2.35
N THR A 132 19.51 -7.89 3.09
CA THR A 132 20.86 -8.46 3.20
C THR A 132 20.84 -9.96 2.91
N SER A 133 21.94 -10.48 2.35
CA SER A 133 22.18 -11.92 2.23
C SER A 133 23.65 -12.18 2.51
N LYS A 134 23.94 -13.07 3.47
CA LYS A 134 25.32 -13.40 3.90
C LYS A 134 26.15 -12.16 4.28
N GLY A 135 25.53 -11.15 4.88
CA GLY A 135 26.18 -9.90 5.30
C GLY A 135 26.36 -8.85 4.20
N GLU A 136 25.99 -9.16 2.95
CA GLU A 136 26.04 -8.21 1.84
C GLU A 136 24.67 -7.57 1.61
N SER A 137 24.66 -6.28 1.26
CA SER A 137 23.43 -5.58 0.89
C SER A 137 22.99 -6.01 -0.50
N ILE A 138 21.72 -6.34 -0.65
CA ILE A 138 21.11 -6.78 -1.90
C ILE A 138 20.23 -5.65 -2.44
N SER A 139 20.40 -5.31 -3.72
CA SER A 139 19.56 -4.34 -4.41
C SER A 139 18.29 -4.97 -5.01
N VAL A 140 17.30 -4.13 -5.34
CA VAL A 140 16.09 -4.56 -6.05
C VAL A 140 16.46 -5.26 -7.37
N LYS A 141 17.36 -4.68 -8.16
CA LYS A 141 17.84 -5.28 -9.42
C LYS A 141 18.43 -6.68 -9.24
N GLN A 142 19.17 -6.92 -8.16
CA GLN A 142 19.69 -8.25 -7.84
C GLN A 142 18.57 -9.22 -7.47
N LEU A 143 17.56 -8.77 -6.72
CA LEU A 143 16.41 -9.60 -6.37
C LEU A 143 15.52 -9.90 -7.58
N VAL A 144 15.34 -8.94 -8.49
CA VAL A 144 14.69 -9.12 -9.80
C VAL A 144 15.41 -10.21 -10.62
N ALA A 145 16.74 -10.29 -10.54
CA ALA A 145 17.50 -11.35 -11.20
C ALA A 145 17.18 -12.74 -10.64
N GLU A 146 16.85 -12.88 -9.35
CA GLU A 146 16.36 -14.15 -8.79
C GLU A 146 15.00 -14.54 -9.36
N VAL A 147 14.08 -13.59 -9.54
CA VAL A 147 12.79 -13.85 -10.20
C VAL A 147 12.98 -14.24 -11.67
N LYS A 148 13.92 -13.62 -12.38
CA LYS A 148 14.25 -13.99 -13.77
C LYS A 148 14.72 -15.44 -13.88
N LYS A 149 15.46 -15.96 -12.89
CA LYS A 149 15.92 -17.36 -12.89
C LYS A 149 14.75 -18.33 -12.85
N ILE A 150 13.78 -18.11 -11.97
CA ILE A 150 12.63 -19.03 -11.84
C ILE A 150 11.64 -18.97 -13.01
N ASN A 151 11.70 -17.91 -13.83
CA ASN A 151 10.93 -17.80 -15.07
C ASN A 151 11.62 -18.47 -16.27
N ALA A 152 12.84 -18.99 -16.12
CA ALA A 152 13.54 -19.63 -17.22
C ALA A 152 12.84 -20.93 -17.65
N PRO A 153 12.98 -21.35 -18.93
CA PRO A 153 12.48 -22.64 -19.37
C PRO A 153 13.12 -23.79 -18.58
N ASN A 154 12.33 -24.82 -18.27
CA ASN A 154 12.76 -26.07 -17.61
C ASN A 154 13.28 -25.93 -16.16
N VAL A 155 12.92 -24.86 -15.44
CA VAL A 155 13.22 -24.75 -14.01
C VAL A 155 12.38 -25.76 -13.22
N SER A 156 13.02 -26.50 -12.32
CA SER A 156 12.35 -27.46 -11.45
C SER A 156 11.54 -26.79 -10.34
N SER A 157 10.52 -27.48 -9.81
CA SER A 157 9.77 -26.99 -8.64
C SER A 157 10.64 -26.76 -7.41
N LEU A 158 11.73 -27.53 -7.27
CA LEU A 158 12.71 -27.36 -6.21
C LEU A 158 13.45 -26.03 -6.34
N GLU A 159 13.94 -25.71 -7.54
CA GLU A 159 14.61 -24.43 -7.81
C GLU A 159 13.68 -23.24 -7.58
N VAL A 160 12.39 -23.34 -7.95
CA VAL A 160 11.38 -22.32 -7.63
C VAL A 160 11.25 -22.13 -6.12
N ALA A 161 11.14 -23.21 -5.36
CA ALA A 161 11.03 -23.16 -3.91
C ALA A 161 12.27 -22.53 -3.25
N GLU A 162 13.47 -22.89 -3.72
CA GLU A 162 14.74 -22.34 -3.22
C GLU A 162 14.85 -20.83 -3.48
N SER A 163 14.49 -20.38 -4.68
CA SER A 163 14.47 -18.94 -5.01
C SER A 163 13.44 -18.19 -4.19
N ASN A 164 12.23 -18.73 -3.99
CA ASN A 164 11.22 -18.10 -3.14
C ASN A 164 11.70 -17.99 -1.68
N ALA A 165 12.32 -19.05 -1.14
CA ALA A 165 12.92 -19.02 0.19
C ALA A 165 14.05 -18.00 0.29
N LYS A 166 14.89 -17.88 -0.75
CA LYS A 166 15.94 -16.87 -0.82
C LYS A 166 15.37 -15.45 -0.83
N ILE A 167 14.37 -15.18 -1.66
CA ILE A 167 13.69 -13.88 -1.73
C ILE A 167 13.10 -13.51 -0.37
N ASN A 168 12.39 -14.45 0.27
CA ASN A 168 11.85 -14.27 1.61
C ASN A 168 12.95 -13.94 2.64
N SER A 169 14.07 -14.69 2.63
CA SER A 169 15.18 -14.48 3.57
C SER A 169 15.86 -13.12 3.43
N ILE A 170 15.84 -12.52 2.23
CA ILE A 170 16.40 -11.19 1.96
C ILE A 170 15.43 -10.11 2.43
N LEU A 171 14.14 -10.23 2.07
CA LEU A 171 13.09 -9.28 2.45
C LEU A 171 12.88 -9.21 3.96
N TYR A 172 13.01 -10.34 4.64
CA TYR A 172 12.85 -10.48 6.09
C TYR A 172 14.17 -10.83 6.77
N SER A 173 15.29 -10.30 6.26
CA SER A 173 16.57 -10.48 6.90
C SER A 173 16.55 -9.87 8.31
N LYS A 174 17.44 -10.35 9.20
CA LYS A 174 17.50 -9.89 10.58
C LYS A 174 17.66 -8.36 10.66
N GLU A 175 18.50 -7.80 9.81
CA GLU A 175 18.72 -6.35 9.74
C GLU A 175 17.46 -5.60 9.31
N VAL A 176 16.62 -6.17 8.43
CA VAL A 176 15.34 -5.56 8.09
C VAL A 176 14.39 -5.64 9.30
N ALA A 177 14.23 -6.83 9.89
CA ALA A 177 13.34 -7.06 11.03
C ALA A 177 13.67 -6.19 12.25
N GLU A 178 14.96 -5.96 12.53
CA GLU A 178 15.41 -5.08 13.62
C GLU A 178 15.08 -3.60 13.39
N ILE A 179 14.83 -3.22 12.13
CA ILE A 179 14.61 -1.84 11.70
C ILE A 179 13.12 -1.52 11.59
N THR A 180 12.23 -2.49 11.66
CA THR A 180 10.85 -2.25 11.22
C THR A 180 9.87 -3.19 11.89
N SER A 181 8.85 -2.63 12.55
CA SER A 181 7.62 -3.36 12.91
C SER A 181 6.71 -3.46 11.69
N PHE A 182 7.14 -4.20 10.68
CA PHE A 182 6.33 -4.44 9.48
C PHE A 182 5.22 -5.45 9.78
N ASN A 183 4.01 -5.14 9.31
CA ASN A 183 2.82 -5.96 9.58
C ASN A 183 2.38 -6.80 8.38
N ALA A 184 3.13 -6.78 7.27
CA ALA A 184 2.80 -7.57 6.08
C ALA A 184 3.18 -9.03 6.26
N ASP A 185 2.25 -9.92 5.90
CA ASP A 185 2.49 -11.36 5.84
C ASP A 185 3.65 -11.69 4.88
N PRO A 186 4.67 -12.44 5.31
CA PRO A 186 5.84 -12.73 4.49
C PRO A 186 5.54 -13.41 3.15
N LEU A 187 4.60 -14.36 3.13
CA LEU A 187 4.25 -15.06 1.90
C LEU A 187 3.55 -14.10 0.93
N VAL A 188 2.63 -13.28 1.43
CA VAL A 188 1.94 -12.27 0.63
C VAL A 188 2.93 -11.25 0.04
N THR A 189 3.91 -10.81 0.84
CA THR A 189 4.95 -9.87 0.38
C THR A 189 5.80 -10.47 -0.74
N VAL A 190 6.25 -11.71 -0.58
CA VAL A 190 7.05 -12.42 -1.60
C VAL A 190 6.24 -12.61 -2.88
N ASP A 191 4.99 -13.07 -2.77
CA ASP A 191 4.11 -13.27 -3.91
C ASP A 191 3.84 -11.95 -4.65
N ARG A 192 3.62 -10.85 -3.93
CA ARG A 192 3.45 -9.51 -4.52
C ARG A 192 4.71 -9.03 -5.21
N PHE A 193 5.89 -9.24 -4.62
CA PHE A 193 7.16 -8.88 -5.26
C PHE A 193 7.38 -9.65 -6.56
N ILE A 194 7.18 -10.97 -6.52
CA ILE A 194 7.31 -11.84 -7.70
C ILE A 194 6.28 -11.46 -8.76
N GLY A 195 5.01 -11.28 -8.36
CA GLY A 195 3.92 -10.89 -9.25
C GLY A 195 4.18 -9.55 -9.94
N LEU A 196 4.60 -8.52 -9.18
CA LEU A 196 4.98 -7.21 -9.73
C LEU A 196 6.17 -7.32 -10.70
N THR A 197 7.19 -8.10 -10.34
CA THR A 197 8.35 -8.33 -11.20
C THR A 197 7.95 -9.03 -12.49
N ASN A 198 7.14 -10.09 -12.41
CA ASN A 198 6.64 -10.82 -13.57
C ASN A 198 5.77 -9.95 -14.47
N PHE A 199 4.95 -9.09 -13.88
CA PHE A 199 4.19 -8.10 -14.62
C PHE A 199 5.10 -7.18 -15.44
N PHE A 200 6.11 -6.58 -14.81
CA PHE A 200 7.06 -5.71 -15.51
C PHE A 200 7.93 -6.45 -16.53
N LEU A 201 8.28 -7.71 -16.29
CA LEU A 201 9.02 -8.53 -17.25
C LEU A 201 8.16 -8.92 -18.45
N GLY A 202 6.88 -9.22 -18.24
CA GLY A 202 5.97 -9.74 -19.27
C GLY A 202 5.23 -8.68 -20.09
N VAL A 203 4.90 -7.54 -19.49
CA VAL A 203 4.12 -6.49 -20.15
C VAL A 203 5.04 -5.45 -20.75
N LYS A 204 5.11 -5.45 -22.08
CA LYS A 204 5.83 -4.43 -22.86
C LYS A 204 5.10 -3.08 -22.82
N PRO A 205 5.83 -1.96 -22.90
CA PRO A 205 5.23 -0.63 -22.82
C PRO A 205 4.09 -0.39 -23.80
N GLU A 206 4.24 -0.79 -25.06
CA GLU A 206 3.23 -0.64 -26.10
C GLU A 206 1.96 -1.50 -25.88
N LYS A 207 1.96 -2.39 -24.88
CA LYS A 207 0.83 -3.27 -24.54
C LYS A 207 0.13 -2.87 -23.24
N ILE A 208 0.61 -1.86 -22.53
CA ILE A 208 0.02 -1.47 -21.23
C ILE A 208 -1.44 -1.03 -21.36
N TRP A 209 -1.80 -0.36 -22.46
CA TRP A 209 -3.18 0.08 -22.70
C TRP A 209 -4.16 -1.10 -22.65
N ALA A 210 -3.80 -2.24 -23.26
CA ALA A 210 -4.66 -3.42 -23.31
C ALA A 210 -4.83 -4.05 -21.93
N ILE A 211 -3.80 -3.98 -21.08
CA ILE A 211 -3.90 -4.39 -19.68
C ILE A 211 -4.86 -3.47 -18.92
N LEU A 212 -4.76 -2.15 -19.11
CA LEU A 212 -5.65 -1.18 -18.46
C LEU A 212 -7.09 -1.38 -18.88
N THR A 213 -7.38 -1.54 -20.18
CA THR A 213 -8.75 -1.84 -20.64
C THR A 213 -9.29 -3.13 -20.01
N GLY A 214 -8.46 -4.16 -19.87
CA GLY A 214 -8.85 -5.40 -19.16
C GLY A 214 -9.03 -5.22 -17.65
N PHE A 215 -8.27 -4.30 -17.04
CA PHE A 215 -8.41 -3.91 -15.64
C PHE A 215 -9.71 -3.15 -15.41
N GLU A 216 -9.97 -2.11 -16.20
CA GLU A 216 -11.21 -1.32 -16.22
C GLU A 216 -12.42 -2.22 -16.42
N ARG A 217 -12.41 -3.14 -17.39
CA ARG A 217 -13.52 -4.08 -17.56
C ARG A 217 -13.73 -4.96 -16.34
N ARG A 218 -12.68 -5.35 -15.61
CA ARG A 218 -12.84 -6.16 -14.39
C ARG A 218 -13.32 -5.34 -13.21
N THR A 219 -12.94 -4.07 -13.10
CA THR A 219 -13.51 -3.16 -12.11
C THR A 219 -14.98 -2.86 -12.46
N LEU A 220 -15.28 -2.60 -13.73
CA LEU A 220 -16.62 -2.36 -14.25
C LEU A 220 -17.51 -3.61 -14.22
N VAL A 221 -17.00 -4.83 -14.45
CA VAL A 221 -17.78 -6.09 -14.34
C VAL A 221 -18.02 -6.47 -12.89
N LYS A 222 -17.08 -6.17 -11.98
CA LYS A 222 -17.38 -6.19 -10.54
C LYS A 222 -18.45 -5.16 -10.17
N GLU A 223 -18.56 -4.05 -10.91
CA GLU A 223 -19.65 -3.09 -10.81
C GLU A 223 -20.93 -3.53 -11.58
N ASP A 224 -20.83 -4.37 -12.63
CA ASP A 224 -21.94 -4.85 -13.47
C ASP A 224 -22.67 -6.06 -12.86
N ASP A 225 -21.93 -6.97 -12.20
CA ASP A 225 -22.51 -7.92 -11.25
C ASP A 225 -23.03 -7.22 -9.97
N SER A 226 -22.80 -5.91 -9.86
CA SER A 226 -23.46 -5.02 -8.89
C SER A 226 -24.50 -4.08 -9.51
N LYS A 227 -24.90 -4.27 -10.78
CA LYS A 227 -26.01 -3.51 -11.42
C LYS A 227 -27.42 -3.87 -10.92
N ASP A 228 -27.51 -4.45 -9.72
CA ASP A 228 -28.70 -4.35 -8.87
C ASP A 228 -28.57 -3.28 -7.76
N ILE A 229 -27.50 -2.47 -7.77
CA ILE A 229 -27.24 -1.43 -6.76
C ILE A 229 -27.20 -0.06 -7.43
N ASN A 230 -28.30 0.28 -8.09
CA ASN A 230 -28.78 1.67 -8.06
C ASN A 230 -29.88 1.80 -7.00
N LYS A 231 -29.68 1.13 -5.85
CA LYS A 231 -30.26 1.54 -4.59
C LYS A 231 -29.20 2.38 -3.92
N SER A 232 -29.58 3.59 -3.49
CA SER A 232 -28.88 4.23 -2.37
C SER A 232 -28.61 3.15 -1.33
N VAL A 233 -27.36 2.98 -0.92
CA VAL A 233 -27.04 2.08 0.19
C VAL A 233 -27.87 2.52 1.38
N ASP A 234 -28.85 1.70 1.76
CA ASP A 234 -29.65 1.95 2.96
C ASP A 234 -28.74 1.63 4.14
N LEU A 235 -28.30 2.68 4.82
CA LEU A 235 -27.43 2.60 5.98
C LEU A 235 -28.08 1.76 7.10
N SER A 236 -29.41 1.68 7.13
CA SER A 236 -30.17 0.81 8.04
C SER A 236 -29.96 -0.67 7.71
N ASP A 237 -29.83 -1.03 6.43
CA ASP A 237 -29.59 -2.41 6.01
C ASP A 237 -28.12 -2.82 6.22
N ILE A 238 -27.18 -1.88 6.09
CA ILE A 238 -25.78 -2.12 6.52
C ILE A 238 -25.72 -2.35 8.02
N LYS A 239 -26.38 -1.52 8.83
CA LYS A 239 -26.47 -1.71 10.29
C LYS A 239 -26.97 -3.11 10.63
N LYS A 240 -28.11 -3.54 10.07
CA LYS A 240 -28.65 -4.89 10.30
C LYS A 240 -27.66 -5.99 9.91
N THR A 241 -26.94 -5.81 8.79
CA THR A 241 -25.97 -6.81 8.30
C THR A 241 -24.81 -6.98 9.28
N VAL A 242 -24.27 -5.88 9.80
CA VAL A 242 -23.21 -5.90 10.82
C VAL A 242 -23.75 -6.48 12.13
N GLU A 243 -24.94 -6.07 12.56
CA GLU A 243 -25.58 -6.59 13.79
C GLU A 243 -25.88 -8.09 13.75
N ASN A 244 -26.22 -8.64 12.59
CA ASN A 244 -26.49 -10.07 12.42
C ASN A 244 -25.21 -10.91 12.35
N LYS A 245 -24.09 -10.31 11.94
CA LYS A 245 -22.83 -11.02 11.71
C LYS A 245 -22.00 -11.13 12.99
N PHE A 246 -21.99 -10.08 13.81
CA PHE A 246 -21.13 -10.02 15.00
C PHE A 246 -21.95 -10.26 16.29
N PRO A 247 -21.51 -11.20 17.14
CA PRO A 247 -22.20 -11.49 18.39
C PRO A 247 -22.17 -10.29 19.34
N LYS A 248 -23.27 -10.06 20.05
CA LYS A 248 -23.41 -8.99 21.04
C LYS A 248 -23.30 -9.54 22.47
N LYS A 249 -22.76 -8.71 23.37
CA LYS A 249 -22.77 -8.89 24.81
C LYS A 249 -24.18 -8.59 25.38
N PRO A 250 -24.46 -9.00 26.64
CA PRO A 250 -25.77 -8.74 27.28
C PRO A 250 -26.12 -7.25 27.43
N ASP A 251 -25.12 -6.37 27.41
CA ASP A 251 -25.27 -4.90 27.45
C ASP A 251 -25.58 -4.28 26.07
N GLY A 252 -25.71 -5.10 25.02
CA GLY A 252 -26.04 -4.68 23.67
C GLY A 252 -24.84 -4.27 22.80
N GLN A 253 -23.63 -4.21 23.34
CA GLN A 253 -22.41 -3.91 22.57
C GLN A 253 -21.91 -5.14 21.82
N PHE A 254 -21.15 -4.93 20.74
CA PHE A 254 -20.44 -6.04 20.09
C PHE A 254 -19.41 -6.67 21.02
N ALA A 255 -19.28 -7.99 20.94
CA ALA A 255 -18.28 -8.74 21.68
C ALA A 255 -16.87 -8.25 21.31
N ASP A 256 -16.63 -8.03 20.01
CA ASP A 256 -15.46 -7.36 19.46
C ASP A 256 -15.88 -6.20 18.53
N PRO A 257 -15.85 -4.95 19.03
CA PRO A 257 -16.15 -3.76 18.24
C PRO A 257 -15.18 -3.52 17.07
N THR A 258 -13.94 -4.02 17.16
CA THR A 258 -12.89 -3.77 16.18
C THR A 258 -13.20 -4.47 14.86
N GLU A 259 -13.68 -5.71 14.90
CA GLU A 259 -14.09 -6.44 13.69
C GLU A 259 -15.27 -5.79 12.98
N ALA A 260 -16.22 -5.24 13.75
CA ALA A 260 -17.36 -4.52 13.20
C ALA A 260 -16.91 -3.22 12.50
N VAL A 261 -15.98 -2.47 13.08
CA VAL A 261 -15.40 -1.26 12.48
C VAL A 261 -14.58 -1.59 11.24
N THR A 262 -13.78 -2.65 11.25
CA THR A 262 -13.03 -3.11 10.08
C THR A 262 -13.96 -3.48 8.92
N MET A 263 -15.04 -4.20 9.19
CA MET A 263 -16.02 -4.52 8.16
C MET A 263 -16.71 -3.27 7.61
N LEU A 264 -17.04 -2.28 8.44
CA LEU A 264 -17.60 -1.01 7.97
C LEU A 264 -16.60 -0.23 7.10
N ASN A 265 -15.32 -0.27 7.41
CA ASN A 265 -14.27 0.30 6.56
C ASN A 265 -14.19 -0.39 5.19
N ASP A 266 -14.22 -1.73 5.16
CA ASP A 266 -14.22 -2.50 3.92
C ASP A 266 -15.47 -2.21 3.07
N LEU A 267 -16.64 -2.09 3.71
CA LEU A 267 -17.90 -1.76 3.04
C LEU A 267 -17.91 -0.33 2.52
N ALA A 268 -17.37 0.63 3.28
CA ALA A 268 -17.21 2.01 2.83
C ALA A 268 -16.32 2.10 1.58
N GLU A 269 -15.22 1.35 1.55
CA GLU A 269 -14.35 1.26 0.38
C GLU A 269 -15.02 0.56 -0.80
N ARG A 270 -15.83 -0.47 -0.52
CA ARG A 270 -16.55 -1.21 -1.54
C ARG A 270 -17.66 -0.39 -2.19
N TYR A 271 -18.40 0.38 -1.41
CA TYR A 271 -19.53 1.18 -1.89
C TYR A 271 -19.15 2.63 -2.21
N ASN A 272 -17.90 3.01 -1.95
CA ASN A 272 -17.40 4.38 -2.08
C ASN A 272 -18.29 5.39 -1.32
N ASP A 273 -18.75 5.02 -0.13
CA ASP A 273 -19.61 5.85 0.73
C ASP A 273 -19.03 5.92 2.15
N GLU A 274 -18.41 7.06 2.45
CA GLU A 274 -17.73 7.32 3.72
C GLU A 274 -18.70 7.38 4.91
N ARG A 275 -19.99 7.63 4.67
CA ARG A 275 -21.02 7.61 5.74
C ARG A 275 -21.11 6.23 6.40
N ILE A 276 -20.72 5.18 5.68
CA ILE A 276 -20.68 3.80 6.19
C ILE A 276 -19.62 3.65 7.29
N ARG A 277 -18.44 4.30 7.16
CA ARG A 277 -17.40 4.30 8.20
C ARG A 277 -17.90 4.96 9.48
N GLU A 278 -18.70 6.00 9.31
CA GLU A 278 -19.23 6.82 10.40
C GLU A 278 -20.48 6.23 11.05
N LEU A 279 -20.94 5.05 10.63
CA LEU A 279 -22.13 4.42 11.22
C LEU A 279 -21.91 3.92 12.64
N TYR A 280 -20.70 3.49 13.00
CA TYR A 280 -20.42 2.93 14.31
C TYR A 280 -19.15 3.57 14.88
N ILE A 281 -19.33 4.49 15.81
CA ILE A 281 -18.28 5.39 16.30
C ILE A 281 -18.07 5.24 17.80
N PHE A 282 -16.87 5.52 18.27
CA PHE A 282 -16.59 5.55 19.70
C PHE A 282 -17.07 6.89 20.30
N ASN A 283 -18.02 6.83 21.23
CA ASN A 283 -18.49 8.00 21.96
C ASN A 283 -17.67 8.18 23.24
N GLU A 284 -16.80 9.20 23.25
CA GLU A 284 -15.91 9.49 24.38
C GLU A 284 -16.65 9.88 25.66
N LYS A 285 -17.89 10.39 25.57
CA LYS A 285 -18.68 10.80 26.75
C LYS A 285 -19.27 9.60 27.48
N THR A 286 -19.62 8.55 26.74
CA THR A 286 -20.20 7.33 27.29
C THR A 286 -19.16 6.21 27.42
N GLY A 287 -18.00 6.36 26.79
CA GLY A 287 -16.91 5.38 26.80
C GLY A 287 -17.23 4.10 26.03
N ALA A 288 -18.18 4.16 25.09
CA ALA A 288 -18.71 3.00 24.37
C ALA A 288 -18.82 3.29 22.87
N PHE A 289 -18.82 2.21 22.07
CA PHE A 289 -19.15 2.32 20.65
C PHE A 289 -20.66 2.38 20.46
N GLU A 290 -21.11 3.32 19.64
CA GLU A 290 -22.52 3.62 19.43
C GLU A 290 -22.82 3.80 17.94
N TRP A 291 -24.05 3.48 17.56
CA TRP A 291 -24.54 3.75 16.21
C TRP A 291 -24.81 5.24 16.03
N ASN A 292 -24.39 5.79 14.90
CA ASN A 292 -24.64 7.18 14.54
C ASN A 292 -26.06 7.34 13.99
N ASP A 293 -27.04 7.49 14.88
CA ASP A 293 -28.46 7.56 14.54
C ASP A 293 -28.81 8.76 13.62
N ALA A 294 -27.97 9.80 13.58
CA ALA A 294 -28.14 10.94 12.68
C ALA A 294 -27.97 10.54 11.20
N LEU A 295 -27.13 9.53 10.91
CA LEU A 295 -26.94 8.98 9.57
C LEU A 295 -28.00 7.95 9.20
N LEU A 296 -28.67 7.36 10.19
CA LEU A 296 -29.71 6.34 10.00
C LEU A 296 -31.11 6.93 9.81
N THR A 297 -31.28 8.23 10.03
CA THR A 297 -32.56 8.95 9.95
C THR A 297 -32.66 9.95 8.79
N SER A 298 -31.58 10.10 8.00
CA SER A 298 -31.49 10.95 6.80
C SER A 298 -31.84 10.19 5.52
#